data_AF-A0A954UK38-F1
#
_entry.id   AF-A0A954UK38-F1
#
_cell.length_a   1.000
_cell.length_b   1.000
_cell.length_c   1.000
_cell.angle_alpha   90.00
_cell.angle_beta   90.00
_cell.angle_gamma   90.00
#
_symmetry.space_group_name_H-M   'P 1'
#
loop_
_entity.id
_entity.type
_entity.pdbx_description
1 polymer ?
#
loop_
_entity_poly.entity_id
_entity_poly.type
_entity_poly.pdbx_seq_one_letter_code
_entity_poly.pdbx_strand_id
1 'polypeptide(L)'
;MTIDPTVRHHIDEVVKKFVDEGRLFTAFEVSLAVKDRGVRERHRNMRSPIHESVAEHAGNDYTRTLLDVGAPAQAWVYHRLVDNPHEYEPMERGDTQSGPPPSTDPTASPRSASGPAPAAPRNPRPLNDYASSSPATASDGAYGTDYEGKLVIPYDVLVGIGLGMGDTVDIACDADSQQLLVWRRSSANAQSADSSAVVDDDGKLRITADQLRAADLDGMQCYRVIGRGDMLTIRDFS
;
A
#
# COMPACT_ATOMS: atom_id res chain seq x y z
N MET A 1 20.99 8.45 -17.11
CA MET A 1 20.34 8.81 -18.39
C MET A 1 19.42 9.98 -18.09
N THR A 2 19.65 11.11 -18.73
CA THR A 2 18.74 12.26 -18.68
C THR A 2 17.57 11.99 -19.63
N ILE A 3 16.34 12.10 -19.14
CA ILE A 3 15.14 12.00 -19.98
C ILE A 3 14.99 13.29 -20.81
N ASP A 4 14.44 13.16 -22.02
CA ASP A 4 14.11 14.31 -22.86
C ASP A 4 13.16 15.27 -22.09
N PRO A 5 13.45 16.59 -22.05
CA PRO A 5 12.60 17.55 -21.34
C PRO A 5 11.15 17.57 -21.85
N THR A 6 10.91 17.30 -23.14
CA THR A 6 9.55 17.20 -23.70
C THR A 6 8.82 15.98 -23.12
N VAL A 7 9.51 14.85 -22.94
CA VAL A 7 8.93 13.66 -22.31
C VAL A 7 8.64 13.93 -20.83
N ARG A 8 9.55 14.60 -20.12
CA ARG A 8 9.32 15.01 -18.72
C ARG A 8 8.07 15.88 -18.60
N HIS A 9 7.93 16.89 -19.46
CA HIS A 9 6.75 17.76 -19.46
C HIS A 9 5.43 16.98 -19.62
N HIS A 10 5.37 16.00 -20.52
CA HIS A 10 4.16 15.16 -20.66
C HIS A 10 3.91 14.26 -19.45
N ILE A 11 4.96 13.75 -18.80
CA ILE A 11 4.82 13.00 -17.54
C ILE A 11 4.18 13.90 -16.48
N ASP A 12 4.71 15.10 -16.29
CA ASP A 12 4.24 16.06 -15.28
C ASP A 12 2.77 16.44 -15.51
N GLU A 13 2.37 16.69 -16.76
CA GLU A 13 0.97 16.98 -17.09
C GLU A 13 0.02 15.79 -16.83
N VAL A 14 0.43 14.56 -17.13
CA VAL A 14 -0.39 13.37 -16.88
C VAL A 14 -0.50 13.08 -15.38
N VAL A 15 0.62 13.14 -14.66
CA VAL A 15 0.65 12.92 -13.21
C VAL A 15 -0.19 13.96 -12.51
N LYS A 16 0.00 15.24 -12.81
CA LYS A 16 -0.81 16.32 -12.25
C LYS A 16 -2.30 16.07 -12.50
N LYS A 17 -2.68 15.70 -13.73
CA LYS A 17 -4.08 15.38 -14.05
C LYS A 17 -4.62 14.24 -13.18
N PHE A 18 -3.89 13.13 -13.04
CA PHE A 18 -4.35 11.99 -12.25
C PHE A 18 -4.45 12.34 -10.75
N VAL A 19 -3.51 13.14 -10.24
CA VAL A 19 -3.53 13.65 -8.87
C VAL A 19 -4.74 14.55 -8.64
N ASP A 20 -4.98 15.52 -9.53
CA ASP A 20 -6.11 16.46 -9.50
C ASP A 20 -7.47 15.72 -9.57
N GLU A 21 -7.53 14.60 -10.32
CA GLU A 21 -8.71 13.72 -10.41
C GLU A 21 -8.97 12.90 -9.14
N GLY A 22 -8.01 12.82 -8.21
CA GLY A 22 -8.17 12.02 -7.00
C GLY A 22 -8.22 10.50 -7.27
N ARG A 23 -7.71 10.03 -8.40
CA ARG A 23 -7.85 8.63 -8.82
C ARG A 23 -6.68 7.78 -8.33
N LEU A 24 -6.94 6.48 -8.18
CA LEU A 24 -5.88 5.48 -8.01
C LEU A 24 -5.21 5.21 -9.36
N PHE A 25 -3.88 5.10 -9.37
CA PHE A 25 -3.13 4.80 -10.60
C PHE A 25 -1.76 4.15 -10.34
N THR A 26 -1.21 3.53 -11.37
CA THR A 26 0.17 3.00 -11.38
C THR A 26 1.08 3.82 -12.29
N ALA A 27 2.40 3.71 -12.08
CA ALA A 27 3.38 4.30 -13.01
C ALA A 27 3.26 3.74 -14.43
N PHE A 28 2.71 2.53 -14.60
CA PHE A 28 2.49 1.95 -15.92
C PHE A 28 1.38 2.68 -16.67
N GLU A 29 0.26 2.97 -16.01
CA GLU A 29 -0.85 3.74 -16.62
C GLU A 29 -0.44 5.15 -16.99
N VAL A 30 0.33 5.83 -16.13
CA VAL A 30 0.93 7.13 -16.48
C VAL A 30 1.76 7.01 -17.76
N SER A 31 2.57 5.96 -17.88
CA SER A 31 3.39 5.74 -19.08
C SER A 31 2.57 5.41 -20.33
N LEU A 32 1.39 4.79 -20.20
CA LEU A 32 0.45 4.59 -21.31
C LEU A 32 -0.16 5.92 -21.74
N ALA A 33 -0.69 6.70 -20.79
CA ALA A 33 -1.28 8.01 -21.07
C ALA A 33 -0.27 9.00 -21.68
N VAL A 34 1.01 8.92 -21.31
CA VAL A 34 2.09 9.69 -21.96
C VAL A 34 2.34 9.22 -23.39
N LYS A 35 2.31 7.91 -23.65
CA LYS A 35 2.44 7.36 -25.01
C LYS A 35 1.28 7.72 -25.92
N ASP A 36 0.06 7.80 -25.39
CA ASP A 36 -1.12 8.25 -26.13
C ASP A 36 -0.97 9.69 -26.66
N ARG A 37 -0.05 10.47 -26.09
CA ARG A 37 0.35 11.81 -26.56
C ARG A 37 1.45 11.79 -27.61
N GLY A 38 1.82 10.62 -28.14
CA GLY A 38 2.81 10.46 -29.21
C GLY A 38 4.25 10.19 -28.74
N VAL A 39 4.49 10.08 -27.43
CA VAL A 39 5.81 9.77 -26.87
C VAL A 39 6.20 8.32 -27.17
N ARG A 40 7.39 8.10 -27.73
CA ARG A 40 7.92 6.76 -28.09
C ARG A 40 8.90 6.18 -27.07
N GLU A 41 8.89 6.68 -25.84
CA GLU A 41 9.78 6.24 -24.77
C GLU A 41 9.31 4.92 -24.11
N ARG A 42 10.26 4.14 -23.58
CA ARG A 42 9.99 2.89 -22.85
C ARG A 42 9.61 3.20 -21.41
N HIS A 43 8.68 2.42 -20.84
CA HIS A 43 8.26 2.54 -19.44
C HIS A 43 9.43 2.54 -18.46
N ARG A 44 10.42 1.64 -18.65
CA ARG A 44 11.61 1.57 -17.79
C ARG A 44 12.39 2.88 -17.68
N ASN A 45 12.37 3.71 -18.73
CA ASN A 45 13.05 5.00 -18.77
C ASN A 45 12.18 6.13 -18.17
N MET A 46 10.85 5.97 -18.19
CA MET A 46 9.91 6.92 -17.59
C MET A 46 9.65 6.68 -16.09
N ARG A 47 9.91 5.47 -15.59
CA ARG A 47 9.57 5.08 -14.20
C ARG A 47 10.13 6.04 -13.14
N SER A 48 11.44 6.35 -13.17
CA SER A 48 12.05 7.25 -12.17
C SER A 48 11.48 8.67 -12.26
N PRO A 49 11.41 9.31 -13.44
CA PRO A 49 10.73 10.60 -13.59
C PRO A 49 9.27 10.62 -13.13
N ILE A 50 8.52 9.53 -13.31
CA ILE A 50 7.14 9.43 -12.81
C ILE A 50 7.13 9.43 -11.27
N HIS A 51 8.01 8.68 -10.62
CA HIS A 51 8.11 8.70 -9.15
C HIS A 51 8.44 10.11 -8.62
N GLU A 52 9.37 10.81 -9.26
CA GLU A 52 9.74 12.19 -8.91
C GLU A 52 8.57 13.17 -9.13
N SER A 53 7.90 13.06 -10.27
CA SER A 53 6.76 13.90 -10.65
C SER A 53 5.57 13.72 -9.69
N VAL A 54 5.30 12.49 -9.25
CA VAL A 54 4.24 12.25 -8.24
C VAL A 54 4.62 12.89 -6.90
N ALA A 55 5.87 12.77 -6.45
CA ALA A 55 6.31 13.42 -5.22
C ALA A 55 6.19 14.95 -5.29
N GLU A 56 6.42 15.55 -6.46
CA GLU A 56 6.30 16.99 -6.68
C GLU A 56 4.84 17.47 -6.72
N HIS A 57 3.98 16.77 -7.46
CA HIS A 57 2.59 17.22 -7.68
C HIS A 57 1.61 16.78 -6.60
N ALA A 58 1.83 15.62 -5.98
CA ALA A 58 0.91 15.07 -5.00
C ALA A 58 1.20 15.51 -3.56
N GLY A 59 2.42 16.03 -3.31
CA GLY A 59 2.84 16.47 -1.98
C GLY A 59 2.68 15.37 -0.93
N ASN A 60 2.04 15.71 0.19
CA ASN A 60 1.77 14.77 1.29
C ASN A 60 0.37 14.12 1.20
N ASP A 61 -0.43 14.43 0.17
CA ASP A 61 -1.81 13.97 0.08
C ASP A 61 -1.93 12.57 -0.53
N TYR A 62 -0.86 12.11 -1.22
CA TYR A 62 -0.77 10.78 -1.79
C TYR A 62 0.29 9.94 -1.10
N THR A 63 0.02 8.64 -1.08
CA THR A 63 1.00 7.61 -0.74
C THR A 63 1.01 6.54 -1.84
N ARG A 64 1.82 5.51 -1.66
CA ARG A 64 1.88 4.36 -2.58
C ARG A 64 1.89 3.04 -1.83
N THR A 65 1.13 2.08 -2.35
CA THR A 65 1.05 0.73 -1.82
C THR A 65 1.46 -0.27 -2.90
N LEU A 66 2.28 -1.26 -2.54
CA LEU A 66 2.71 -2.30 -3.47
C LEU A 66 1.64 -3.39 -3.57
N LEU A 67 0.95 -3.49 -4.70
CA LEU A 67 -0.15 -4.42 -4.91
C LEU A 67 0.12 -5.40 -6.05
N ASP A 68 -0.55 -6.55 -5.99
CA ASP A 68 -0.68 -7.45 -7.14
C ASP A 68 -1.79 -6.91 -8.05
N VAL A 69 -1.40 -6.39 -9.21
CA VAL A 69 -2.30 -5.76 -10.20
C VAL A 69 -2.59 -6.69 -11.39
N GLY A 70 -2.41 -8.01 -11.21
CA GLY A 70 -2.53 -9.00 -12.28
C GLY A 70 -1.43 -8.89 -13.34
N ALA A 71 -0.31 -8.23 -13.03
CA ALA A 71 0.89 -8.19 -13.87
C ALA A 71 1.90 -9.25 -13.42
N PRO A 72 2.88 -9.64 -14.26
CA PRO A 72 3.93 -10.58 -13.86
C PRO A 72 4.77 -10.13 -12.64
N ALA A 73 4.73 -8.84 -12.31
CA ALA A 73 5.36 -8.26 -11.14
C ALA A 73 4.37 -7.32 -10.44
N GLN A 74 4.49 -7.21 -9.12
CA GLN A 74 3.75 -6.23 -8.33
C GLN A 74 4.02 -4.80 -8.80
N ALA A 75 3.04 -3.93 -8.61
CA ALA A 75 3.14 -2.52 -8.99
C ALA A 75 2.82 -1.62 -7.80
N TRP A 76 3.50 -0.47 -7.76
CA TRP A 76 3.13 0.62 -6.84
C TRP A 76 1.87 1.28 -7.37
N VAL A 77 0.79 1.18 -6.59
CA VAL A 77 -0.45 1.91 -6.77
C VAL A 77 -0.36 3.18 -5.94
N TYR A 78 -0.45 4.33 -6.60
CA TYR A 78 -0.60 5.63 -5.98
C TYR A 78 -2.06 5.90 -5.68
N HIS A 79 -2.33 6.43 -4.50
CA HIS A 79 -3.67 6.72 -4.03
C HIS A 79 -3.61 7.82 -2.96
N ARG A 80 -4.72 8.51 -2.71
CA ARG A 80 -4.78 9.47 -1.60
C ARG A 80 -4.72 8.74 -0.26
N LEU A 81 -4.33 9.44 0.80
CA LEU A 81 -4.35 8.90 2.17
C LEU A 81 -5.74 8.48 2.65
N VAL A 82 -6.79 9.00 2.00
CA VAL A 82 -8.20 8.70 2.30
C VAL A 82 -8.78 7.58 1.45
N ASP A 83 -8.09 7.15 0.38
CA ASP A 83 -8.58 6.13 -0.53
C ASP A 83 -8.05 4.75 -0.13
N ASN A 84 -8.88 3.73 -0.30
CA ASN A 84 -8.48 2.34 -0.10
C ASN A 84 -7.68 1.82 -1.32
N PRO A 85 -6.40 1.48 -1.18
CA PRO A 85 -5.59 0.99 -2.31
C PRO A 85 -6.10 -0.31 -2.92
N HIS A 86 -6.83 -1.15 -2.17
CA HIS A 86 -7.35 -2.43 -2.64
C HIS A 86 -8.58 -2.30 -3.56
N GLU A 87 -9.17 -1.11 -3.65
CA GLU A 87 -10.21 -0.79 -4.64
C GLU A 87 -9.62 -0.42 -6.01
N TYR A 88 -8.30 -0.46 -6.16
CA TYR A 88 -7.66 -0.26 -7.45
C TYR A 88 -8.05 -1.36 -8.44
N GLU A 89 -8.75 -0.96 -9.50
CA GLU A 89 -9.04 -1.80 -10.66
C GLU A 89 -7.99 -1.57 -11.76
N PRO A 90 -7.20 -2.58 -12.14
CA PRO A 90 -6.24 -2.44 -13.22
C PRO A 90 -6.95 -2.09 -14.53
N MET A 91 -6.44 -1.08 -15.24
CA MET A 91 -6.92 -0.76 -16.58
C MET A 91 -6.92 -2.02 -17.47
N GLU A 92 -8.06 -2.31 -18.11
CA GLU A 92 -8.19 -3.44 -19.02
C GLU A 92 -7.08 -3.37 -20.07
N ARG A 93 -6.12 -4.27 -19.94
CA ARG A 93 -5.13 -4.50 -20.98
C ARG A 93 -5.87 -5.25 -22.07
N GLY A 94 -6.54 -4.51 -22.95
CA GLY A 94 -7.29 -5.09 -24.06
C GLY A 94 -6.46 -6.21 -24.66
N ASP A 95 -7.02 -7.44 -24.65
CA ASP A 95 -6.39 -8.75 -24.83
C ASP A 95 -5.57 -8.87 -26.13
N THR A 96 -4.52 -8.06 -26.24
CA THR A 96 -3.65 -7.99 -27.38
C THR A 96 -2.63 -9.10 -27.22
N GLN A 97 -3.13 -10.28 -27.57
CA GLN A 97 -2.38 -11.44 -28.00
C GLN A 97 -1.40 -11.98 -26.94
N SER A 98 -1.96 -12.77 -26.03
CA SER A 98 -1.37 -14.08 -25.78
C SER A 98 -1.44 -14.89 -27.08
N GLY A 99 -0.62 -14.49 -28.06
CA GLY A 99 -0.41 -15.31 -29.24
C GLY A 99 0.11 -16.66 -28.75
N PRO A 100 -0.42 -17.79 -29.26
CA PRO A 100 0.11 -19.10 -28.90
C PRO A 100 1.63 -19.06 -29.06
N PRO A 101 2.41 -19.61 -28.10
CA PRO A 101 3.85 -19.67 -28.23
C PRO A 101 4.17 -20.22 -29.62
N PRO A 102 5.11 -19.60 -30.37
CA PRO A 102 5.48 -20.10 -31.69
C PRO A 102 5.78 -21.59 -31.55
N SER A 103 4.90 -22.41 -32.12
CA SER A 103 4.99 -23.86 -32.06
C SER A 103 6.21 -24.26 -32.86
N THR A 104 7.35 -24.38 -32.18
CA THR A 104 8.49 -25.14 -32.70
C THR A 104 8.13 -26.61 -32.58
N ASP A 105 7.76 -27.17 -33.72
CA ASP A 105 7.46 -28.58 -33.98
C ASP A 105 8.69 -29.49 -33.69
N PRO A 106 8.61 -30.83 -33.83
CA PRO A 106 8.54 -31.75 -32.70
C PRO A 106 9.76 -32.68 -32.60
N THR A 107 10.28 -32.93 -31.40
CA THR A 107 11.05 -34.15 -31.14
C THR A 107 10.66 -34.71 -29.78
N ALA A 108 10.09 -35.91 -29.84
CA ALA A 108 9.33 -36.56 -28.80
C ALA A 108 10.14 -36.87 -27.53
N SER A 109 9.54 -36.60 -26.38
CA SER A 109 9.79 -37.31 -25.13
C SER A 109 8.51 -37.27 -24.28
N PRO A 110 7.95 -38.40 -23.86
CA PRO A 110 6.75 -38.44 -23.04
C PRO A 110 7.13 -38.08 -21.59
N ARG A 111 6.71 -36.90 -21.12
CA ARG A 111 6.72 -36.57 -19.68
C ARG A 111 5.32 -36.19 -19.24
N SER A 112 4.89 -36.88 -18.20
CA SER A 112 3.58 -36.82 -17.56
C SER A 112 3.10 -35.39 -17.33
N ALA A 113 1.89 -35.11 -17.81
CA ALA A 113 1.19 -33.86 -17.59
C ALA A 113 0.68 -33.79 -16.14
N SER A 114 1.35 -33.02 -15.29
CA SER A 114 0.71 -32.40 -14.12
C SER A 114 0.06 -31.11 -14.61
N GLY A 115 -1.27 -31.07 -14.62
CA GLY A 115 -2.03 -29.87 -14.96
C GLY A 115 -1.72 -28.71 -14.00
N PRO A 116 -1.72 -27.46 -14.47
CA PRO A 116 -1.54 -26.31 -13.61
C PRO A 116 -2.74 -26.16 -12.67
N ALA A 117 -2.47 -26.17 -11.36
CA ALA A 117 -3.47 -25.88 -10.35
C ALA A 117 -3.94 -24.41 -10.51
N PRO A 118 -5.24 -24.12 -10.30
CA PRO A 118 -5.75 -22.75 -10.33
C PRO A 118 -5.04 -21.90 -9.27
N ALA A 119 -4.54 -20.74 -9.68
CA ALA A 119 -3.84 -19.82 -8.80
C ALA A 119 -4.83 -19.27 -7.77
N ALA A 120 -4.65 -19.65 -6.50
CA ALA A 120 -5.37 -19.03 -5.38
C ALA A 120 -5.08 -17.52 -5.33
N PRO A 121 -6.03 -16.69 -4.88
CA PRO A 121 -5.80 -15.25 -4.68
C PRO A 121 -4.60 -15.06 -3.74
N ARG A 122 -3.55 -14.42 -4.26
CA ARG A 122 -2.33 -14.11 -3.50
C ARG A 122 -2.54 -12.78 -2.80
N ASN A 123 -2.66 -12.78 -1.48
CA ASN A 123 -2.53 -11.54 -0.72
C ASN A 123 -1.16 -10.91 -1.01
N PRO A 124 -1.10 -9.60 -1.29
CA PRO A 124 0.18 -8.93 -1.55
C PRO A 124 1.07 -9.10 -0.32
N ARG A 125 2.27 -9.66 -0.53
CA ARG A 125 3.29 -9.72 0.52
C ARG A 125 3.73 -8.28 0.81
N PRO A 126 3.59 -7.76 2.04
CA PRO A 126 4.22 -6.49 2.38
C PRO A 126 5.73 -6.67 2.29
N LEU A 127 6.37 -5.94 1.37
CA LEU A 127 7.82 -5.91 1.24
C LEU A 127 8.33 -4.82 2.21
N ASN A 128 9.18 -5.21 3.16
CA ASN A 128 9.87 -4.30 4.08
C ASN A 128 10.74 -3.30 3.27
N ASP A 129 10.25 -2.09 3.01
CA ASP A 129 11.05 -0.98 2.48
C ASP A 129 11.53 -0.10 3.65
N TYR A 130 12.61 -0.53 4.32
CA TYR A 130 13.37 0.33 5.23
C TYR A 130 14.32 1.22 4.41
N ALA A 131 13.91 2.45 4.11
CA ALA A 131 14.81 3.62 4.00
C ALA A 131 14.04 4.88 3.55
N SER A 132 13.52 5.65 4.50
CA SER A 132 13.46 7.12 4.32
C SER A 132 13.43 7.80 5.69
N SER A 133 14.40 8.66 5.93
CA SER A 133 14.64 9.35 7.19
C SER A 133 14.08 10.77 7.15
N SER A 134 13.06 11.06 7.97
CA SER A 134 12.74 12.40 8.48
C SER A 134 11.86 12.28 9.73
N PRO A 135 12.08 13.08 10.80
CA PRO A 135 11.30 13.00 12.03
C PRO A 135 10.12 14.00 12.06
N ALA A 136 9.15 13.65 12.92
CA ALA A 136 8.04 14.44 13.49
C ALA A 136 6.68 14.35 12.77
N THR A 137 5.69 13.92 13.56
CA THR A 137 4.30 13.51 13.22
C THR A 137 4.23 12.07 12.72
N ALA A 138 3.51 11.22 13.45
CA ALA A 138 3.18 9.87 13.00
C ALA A 138 2.56 9.96 11.60
N SER A 139 3.16 9.25 10.64
CA SER A 139 2.74 9.29 9.24
C SER A 139 1.36 8.66 9.12
N ASP A 140 0.32 9.48 9.01
CA ASP A 140 -1.01 9.03 8.62
C ASP A 140 -0.90 8.18 7.34
N GLY A 141 -1.57 7.04 7.29
CA GLY A 141 -1.39 6.12 6.17
C GLY A 141 -2.32 4.92 6.14
N ALA A 142 -2.17 4.16 5.07
CA ALA A 142 -2.86 2.91 4.81
C ALA A 142 -1.94 1.74 5.19
N TYR A 143 -2.36 0.89 6.13
CA TYR A 143 -1.56 -0.21 6.66
C TYR A 143 -2.30 -1.53 6.51
N GLY A 144 -1.62 -2.52 5.95
CA GLY A 144 -2.20 -3.83 5.65
C GLY A 144 -2.12 -4.82 6.80
N THR A 145 -2.93 -5.88 6.71
CA THR A 145 -2.78 -7.07 7.56
C THR A 145 -1.68 -8.00 7.04
N ASP A 146 -1.04 -8.72 7.95
CA ASP A 146 -0.20 -9.86 7.60
C ASP A 146 -1.04 -11.09 7.17
N TYR A 147 -0.36 -12.21 6.90
CA TYR A 147 -1.01 -13.46 6.48
C TYR A 147 -1.83 -14.13 7.59
N GLU A 148 -1.66 -13.70 8.85
CA GLU A 148 -2.44 -14.14 10.00
C GLU A 148 -3.64 -13.22 10.27
N GLY A 149 -3.85 -12.20 9.44
CA GLY A 149 -4.90 -11.21 9.62
C GLY A 149 -4.61 -10.19 10.73
N LYS A 150 -3.34 -10.05 11.15
CA LYS A 150 -2.94 -9.04 12.15
C LYS A 150 -2.55 -7.76 11.44
N LEU A 151 -3.08 -6.62 11.87
CA LEU A 151 -2.62 -5.32 11.39
C LEU A 151 -1.24 -5.03 11.96
N VAL A 152 -0.28 -4.73 11.07
CA VAL A 152 1.11 -4.45 11.43
C VAL A 152 1.40 -2.96 11.28
N ILE A 153 1.63 -2.28 12.40
CA ILE A 153 2.00 -0.87 12.44
C ILE A 153 3.52 -0.76 12.57
N PRO A 154 4.20 -0.09 11.62
CA PRO A 154 5.65 -0.01 11.62
C PRO A 154 6.19 1.02 12.64
N TYR A 155 7.46 0.85 12.99
CA TYR A 155 8.12 1.60 14.07
C TYR A 155 8.13 3.11 13.86
N ASP A 156 8.27 3.57 12.62
CA ASP A 156 8.28 4.99 12.25
C ASP A 156 6.97 5.70 12.65
N VAL A 157 5.83 5.02 12.52
CA VAL A 157 4.52 5.52 12.96
C VAL A 157 4.45 5.58 14.49
N LEU A 158 4.92 4.52 15.16
CA LEU A 158 4.89 4.41 16.62
C LEU A 158 5.77 5.47 17.30
N VAL A 159 6.97 5.72 16.76
CA VAL A 159 7.86 6.79 17.24
C VAL A 159 7.19 8.16 17.12
N GLY A 160 6.37 8.36 16.10
CA GLY A 160 5.61 9.60 15.90
C GLY A 160 4.63 9.93 17.03
N ILE A 161 4.18 8.92 17.80
CA ILE A 161 3.36 9.10 19.01
C ILE A 161 4.13 8.84 20.31
N GLY A 162 5.47 8.76 20.25
CA GLY A 162 6.33 8.61 21.42
C GLY A 162 6.40 7.19 22.00
N LEU A 163 6.07 6.17 21.22
CA LEU A 163 6.23 4.76 21.60
C LEU A 163 7.60 4.21 21.14
N GLY A 164 8.24 3.45 22.01
CA GLY A 164 9.47 2.70 21.73
C GLY A 164 9.27 1.18 21.79
N MET A 165 10.30 0.43 21.41
CA MET A 165 10.34 -1.04 21.56
C MET A 165 10.18 -1.43 23.04
N GLY A 166 9.35 -2.45 23.30
CA GLY A 166 9.04 -2.92 24.65
C GLY A 166 8.03 -2.07 25.43
N ASP A 167 7.60 -0.91 24.91
CA ASP A 167 6.51 -0.16 25.52
C ASP A 167 5.21 -0.97 25.45
N THR A 168 4.42 -0.92 26.52
CA THR A 168 3.06 -1.47 26.53
C THR A 168 2.06 -0.40 26.13
N VAL A 169 1.19 -0.74 25.20
CA VAL A 169 0.09 0.10 24.74
C VAL A 169 -1.24 -0.42 25.25
N ASP A 170 -2.13 0.49 25.56
CA ASP A 170 -3.53 0.20 25.84
C ASP A 170 -4.33 0.36 24.55
N ILE A 171 -5.34 -0.51 24.39
CA ILE A 171 -6.17 -0.59 23.18
C ILE A 171 -7.63 -0.55 23.62
N ALA A 172 -8.38 0.45 23.13
CA ALA A 172 -9.84 0.49 23.21
C ALA A 172 -10.47 0.29 21.84
N CYS A 173 -11.52 -0.50 21.81
CA CYS A 173 -12.30 -0.85 20.63
C CYS A 173 -13.65 -0.11 20.72
N ASP A 174 -13.92 0.75 19.75
CA ASP A 174 -15.17 1.50 19.65
C ASP A 174 -15.92 1.03 18.41
N ALA A 175 -16.79 0.04 18.61
CA ALA A 175 -17.60 -0.55 17.54
C ALA A 175 -18.65 0.44 16.99
N ASP A 176 -19.16 1.37 17.82
CA ASP A 176 -20.17 2.34 17.38
C ASP A 176 -19.59 3.33 16.37
N SER A 177 -18.32 3.72 16.56
CA SER A 177 -17.60 4.60 15.64
C SER A 177 -16.68 3.85 14.66
N GLN A 178 -16.73 2.51 14.64
CA GLN A 178 -15.88 1.62 13.82
C GLN A 178 -14.40 2.02 13.87
N GLN A 179 -13.86 2.19 15.08
CA GLN A 179 -12.47 2.61 15.27
C GLN A 179 -11.81 1.90 16.45
N LEU A 180 -10.49 1.78 16.37
CA LEU A 180 -9.63 1.26 17.43
C LEU A 180 -8.62 2.35 17.83
N LEU A 181 -8.57 2.64 19.12
CA LEU A 181 -7.70 3.64 19.71
C LEU A 181 -6.52 2.95 20.38
N VAL A 182 -5.30 3.39 20.08
CA VAL A 182 -4.06 2.88 20.68
C VAL A 182 -3.32 4.03 21.31
N TRP A 183 -2.95 3.92 22.59
CA TRP A 183 -2.13 4.91 23.27
C TRP A 183 -1.15 4.26 24.24
N ARG A 184 -0.14 5.02 24.66
CA ARG A 184 0.82 4.54 25.65
C ARG A 184 0.14 4.29 26.99
N ARG A 185 0.35 3.11 27.57
CA ARG A 185 -0.12 2.85 28.94
C ARG A 185 0.52 3.84 29.91
N SER A 186 -0.30 4.69 30.53
CA SER A 186 0.13 5.66 31.53
C SER A 186 -0.54 5.36 32.86
N SER A 187 0.23 5.37 33.95
CA SER A 187 -0.30 5.17 35.31
C SER A 187 -1.26 6.28 35.75
N ALA A 188 -1.23 7.44 35.09
CA ALA A 188 -2.06 8.59 35.44
C ALA A 188 -3.43 8.62 34.74
N ASN A 189 -3.57 7.96 33.59
CA ASN A 189 -4.80 7.91 32.81
C ASN A 189 -5.31 6.48 32.72
N ALA A 190 -6.00 6.03 33.77
CA ALA A 190 -6.74 4.77 33.75
C ALA A 190 -8.03 4.93 32.94
N GLN A 191 -7.90 5.16 31.63
CA GLN A 191 -9.00 4.97 30.71
C GLN A 191 -9.26 3.46 30.61
N SER A 192 -10.53 3.05 30.49
CA SER A 192 -10.88 1.65 30.37
C SER A 192 -10.40 1.13 29.02
N ALA A 193 -9.26 0.45 29.01
CA ALA A 193 -8.77 -0.29 27.87
C ALA A 193 -9.43 -1.66 27.84
N ASP A 194 -9.85 -2.10 26.65
CA ASP A 194 -10.41 -3.44 26.46
C ASP A 194 -9.30 -4.50 26.42
N SER A 195 -8.12 -4.12 25.93
CA SER A 195 -6.96 -4.99 25.84
C SER A 195 -5.65 -4.19 25.85
N SER A 196 -4.53 -4.90 25.80
CA SER A 196 -3.22 -4.27 25.67
C SER A 196 -2.29 -5.11 24.82
N ALA A 197 -1.31 -4.45 24.21
CA ALA A 197 -0.27 -5.08 23.42
C ALA A 197 1.10 -4.48 23.78
N VAL A 198 2.17 -5.15 23.37
CA VAL A 198 3.54 -4.67 23.55
C VAL A 198 4.10 -4.37 22.17
N VAL A 199 4.86 -3.28 22.05
CA VAL A 199 5.66 -3.02 20.83
C VAL A 199 6.77 -4.05 20.81
N ASP A 200 6.76 -4.91 19.80
CA ASP A 200 7.70 -6.03 19.68
C ASP A 200 9.15 -5.53 19.54
N ASP A 201 10.12 -6.42 19.78
CA ASP A 201 11.55 -6.12 19.67
C ASP A 201 11.97 -5.72 18.24
N ASP A 202 11.17 -6.07 17.23
CA ASP A 202 11.36 -5.63 15.83
C ASP A 202 10.81 -4.21 15.56
N GLY A 203 10.30 -3.55 16.60
CA GLY A 203 9.74 -2.20 16.54
C GLY A 203 8.34 -2.17 15.94
N LYS A 204 7.67 -3.31 15.74
CA LYS A 204 6.32 -3.35 15.16
C LYS A 204 5.29 -3.53 16.27
N LEU A 205 4.13 -2.92 16.06
CA LEU A 205 2.95 -3.21 16.87
C LEU A 205 1.99 -4.06 16.04
N ARG A 206 1.59 -5.20 16.59
CA ARG A 206 0.67 -6.16 15.94
C ARG A 206 -0.69 -6.12 16.63
N ILE A 207 -1.68 -5.60 15.93
CA ILE A 207 -3.08 -5.62 16.36
C ILE A 207 -3.71 -6.92 15.85
N THR A 208 -4.27 -7.69 16.76
CA THR A 208 -4.83 -9.02 16.46
C THR A 208 -6.17 -8.93 15.72
N ALA A 209 -6.52 -9.98 14.98
CA ALA A 209 -7.81 -10.07 14.31
C ALA A 209 -9.00 -9.98 15.29
N ASP A 210 -8.85 -10.45 16.52
CA ASP A 210 -9.90 -10.36 17.54
C ASP A 210 -10.09 -8.93 18.05
N GLN A 211 -9.01 -8.15 18.17
CA GLN A 211 -9.08 -6.72 18.49
C GLN A 211 -9.73 -5.92 17.36
N LEU A 212 -9.39 -6.24 16.10
CA LEU A 212 -10.04 -5.63 14.94
C LEU A 212 -11.53 -5.97 14.90
N ARG A 213 -11.90 -7.24 15.11
CA ARG A 213 -13.31 -7.67 15.17
C ARG A 213 -14.08 -6.99 16.32
N ALA A 214 -13.45 -6.77 17.46
CA ALA A 214 -14.08 -6.08 18.60
C ALA A 214 -14.43 -4.62 18.28
N ALA A 215 -13.73 -3.99 17.32
CA ALA A 215 -14.01 -2.64 16.84
C ALA A 215 -14.90 -2.61 15.58
N ASP A 216 -15.51 -3.73 15.18
CA ASP A 216 -16.28 -3.87 13.92
C ASP A 216 -15.43 -3.56 12.66
N LEU A 217 -14.14 -3.88 12.75
CA LEU A 217 -13.14 -3.66 11.69
C LEU A 217 -12.69 -4.98 11.04
N ASP A 218 -13.50 -6.04 11.05
CA ASP A 218 -13.09 -7.36 10.54
C ASP A 218 -13.14 -7.47 9.00
N GLY A 219 -12.41 -8.45 8.47
CA GLY A 219 -12.43 -8.80 7.04
C GLY A 219 -11.72 -7.83 6.09
N MET A 220 -11.16 -6.72 6.59
CA MET A 220 -10.44 -5.75 5.76
C MET A 220 -8.98 -6.17 5.54
N GLN A 221 -8.45 -5.89 4.35
CA GLN A 221 -7.03 -6.11 4.03
C GLN A 221 -6.14 -4.93 4.43
N CYS A 222 -6.74 -3.74 4.60
CA CYS A 222 -6.04 -2.50 4.86
C CYS A 222 -6.87 -1.59 5.76
N TYR A 223 -6.19 -0.86 6.63
CA TYR A 223 -6.77 0.06 7.59
C TYR A 223 -6.11 1.42 7.48
N ARG A 224 -6.89 2.46 7.76
CA ARG A 224 -6.39 3.81 7.89
C ARG A 224 -5.89 4.01 9.32
N VAL A 225 -4.60 4.31 9.46
CA VAL A 225 -3.98 4.64 10.75
C VAL A 225 -3.63 6.11 10.75
N ILE A 226 -4.13 6.83 11.77
CA ILE A 226 -3.99 8.27 11.93
C ILE A 226 -3.31 8.52 13.27
N GLY A 227 -2.23 9.28 13.28
CA GLY A 227 -1.52 9.63 14.52
C GLY A 227 -1.80 11.05 14.98
N ARG A 228 -2.30 11.20 16.21
CA ARG A 228 -2.56 12.51 16.83
C ARG A 228 -2.07 12.55 18.27
N GLY A 229 -1.01 13.33 18.51
CA GLY A 229 -0.43 13.45 19.85
C GLY A 229 0.19 12.12 20.29
N ASP A 230 -0.31 11.55 21.39
CA ASP A 230 0.11 10.29 21.99
C ASP A 230 -0.83 9.11 21.65
N MET A 231 -1.73 9.31 20.68
CA MET A 231 -2.77 8.35 20.30
C MET A 231 -2.72 8.03 18.79
N LEU A 232 -2.88 6.75 18.46
CA LEU A 232 -3.23 6.29 17.12
C LEU A 232 -4.73 5.98 17.06
N THR A 233 -5.35 6.38 15.96
CA THR A 233 -6.70 5.99 15.59
C THR A 233 -6.62 5.09 14.36
N ILE A 234 -7.15 3.89 14.47
CA ILE A 234 -7.23 2.89 13.40
C ILE A 234 -8.69 2.75 13.02
N ARG A 235 -9.01 2.83 11.73
CA ARG A 235 -10.38 2.71 11.22
C ARG A 235 -10.38 2.28 9.76
N ASP A 236 -11.56 2.14 9.18
CA ASP A 236 -11.72 1.94 7.75
C ASP A 236 -11.49 3.24 6.94
N PHE A 237 -11.80 3.21 5.65
CA PHE A 237 -11.67 4.36 4.74
C PHE A 237 -12.99 5.10 4.51
N SER A 238 -14.05 4.82 5.30
CA SER A 238 -15.36 5.45 5.15
C SER A 238 -15.46 6.89 5.67
#